data_AF-L1LBE8-F1
#
_entry.id   AF-L1LBE8-F1
#
_cell.length_a   1.000
_cell.length_b   1.000
_cell.length_c   1.000
_cell.angle_alpha   90.00
_cell.angle_beta   90.00
_cell.angle_gamma   90.00
#
_symmetry.space_group_name_H-M   'P 1'
#
loop_
_entity.id
_entity.type
_entity.pdbx_description
1 polymer ?
#
loop_
_entity_poly.entity_id
_entity_poly.type
_entity_poly.pdbx_seq_one_letter_code
_entity_poly.pdbx_strand_id
1 'polypeptide(L)'
;MSAQSGVTINIREKPPEDQKETTYPPGSGSVKVTREEDPLGSGFLKFTHSPSSGNTFRVENVLFGGTPVLDIGANTGDDIQYLAVWYWFGDGSHNQPLLAEVLKGGQYIYRSSKGGGTSWSPLSGKETHQHDKLTGKELEQKLDDLNCQHNNAVTLNLTFHNSSTLSEQNVVRSGRNTYCCSGSHNGGKRVSVEKVKVRCTRGHNSADCYKHEIISGGSRVAKIRYYLGNTDTNTHANRRRITSSNELQFPITSSVSVYALYCKQNPVLIYVEGDGNNGTNEWYQKPTGSSNGNEEWTRVGNLNGITPGDFGKLECNQWNKLREALNNISGCTGLRICSIPPPPPPPPLPGGAGPIEPSGSGATGGDPIAGLLGKLLGRFTSRAIGIVSDKELLGNLADIGKIGLDIAGTVGKDTIEATAELTKETLKKVTATSTTTTTDHTPEALKTEPQPALPGESTPTIPSTPLSPAGSTTPSPPPHNASQGQEATSEPIVQVPLAAGMTLGSILGTSSGTLAGAGGLTGFGWWMFKRSRGDPWVRQI
;
A
#
# COMPACT_ATOMS: atom_id res chain seq x y z
N MET A 1 20.14 47.90 15.69
CA MET A 1 19.07 46.88 15.59
C MET A 1 19.38 45.84 16.64
N SER A 2 18.51 45.66 17.65
CA SER A 2 18.71 44.57 18.63
C SER A 2 18.59 43.24 17.89
N ALA A 3 19.57 42.35 18.07
CA ALA A 3 19.50 41.01 17.52
C ALA A 3 18.21 40.33 18.02
N GLN A 4 17.40 39.79 17.11
CA GLN A 4 16.23 39.00 17.51
C GLN A 4 16.72 37.83 18.37
N SER A 5 16.12 37.68 19.55
CA SER A 5 16.40 36.54 20.43
C SER A 5 15.91 35.27 19.73
N GLY A 6 16.79 34.27 19.61
CA GLY A 6 16.44 33.00 19.01
C GLY A 6 15.52 32.18 19.91
N VAL A 7 14.67 31.34 19.30
CA VAL A 7 13.73 30.47 20.03
C VAL A 7 14.30 29.06 20.21
N THR A 8 13.79 28.33 21.19
CA THR A 8 14.05 26.89 21.34
C THR A 8 12.85 26.10 20.86
N ILE A 9 13.07 25.18 19.91
CA ILE A 9 12.04 24.26 19.42
C ILE A 9 12.21 22.91 20.12
N ASN A 10 11.15 22.36 20.70
CA ASN A 10 11.13 20.96 21.12
C ASN A 10 10.25 20.16 20.14
N ILE A 11 10.87 19.27 19.36
CA ILE A 11 10.16 18.55 18.29
C ILE A 11 9.22 17.44 18.81
N ARG A 12 9.22 17.19 20.14
CA ARG A 12 8.20 16.33 20.79
C ARG A 12 6.92 17.08 21.14
N GLU A 13 6.93 18.41 21.10
CA GLU A 13 5.74 19.21 21.37
C GLU A 13 4.72 19.00 20.26
N LYS A 14 3.49 18.76 20.66
CA LYS A 14 2.35 18.51 19.77
C LYS A 14 1.10 19.20 20.31
N PRO A 15 0.17 19.61 19.44
CA PRO A 15 -1.14 20.04 19.88
C PRO A 15 -1.83 18.92 20.69
N PRO A 16 -2.73 19.28 21.64
CA PRO A 16 -3.69 18.36 22.22
C PRO A 16 -4.43 17.55 21.15
N GLU A 17 -4.89 16.33 21.47
CA GLU A 17 -5.47 15.43 20.47
C GLU A 17 -6.70 16.00 19.74
N ASP A 18 -7.46 16.84 20.45
CA ASP A 18 -8.66 17.55 20.00
C ASP A 18 -8.35 18.86 19.24
N GLN A 19 -7.08 19.26 19.14
CA GLN A 19 -6.66 20.51 18.55
C GLN A 19 -5.74 20.29 17.33
N LYS A 20 -5.88 21.14 16.32
CA LYS A 20 -4.99 21.15 15.15
C LYS A 20 -3.71 21.94 15.38
N GLU A 21 -3.72 22.86 16.34
CA GLU A 21 -2.59 23.73 16.60
C GLU A 21 -2.48 24.13 18.07
N THR A 22 -1.27 24.50 18.48
CA THR A 22 -0.97 25.08 19.80
C THR A 22 0.27 25.97 19.69
N THR A 23 0.57 26.75 20.72
CA THR A 23 1.73 27.65 20.77
C THR A 23 2.53 27.41 22.05
N TYR A 24 3.87 27.37 21.96
CA TYR A 24 4.76 27.17 23.13
C TYR A 24 6.14 27.83 22.99
N PRO A 25 6.86 28.08 24.10
CA PRO A 25 6.28 28.25 25.44
C PRO A 25 5.36 29.50 25.45
N PRO A 26 4.45 29.65 26.42
CA PRO A 26 3.59 30.83 26.48
C PRO A 26 4.43 32.11 26.65
N GLY A 27 4.15 33.14 25.83
CA GLY A 27 4.78 34.47 25.92
C GLY A 27 5.51 34.94 24.66
N SER A 28 6.45 35.88 24.84
CA SER A 28 7.30 36.40 23.78
C SER A 28 8.31 35.34 23.31
N GLY A 29 8.47 35.18 22.00
CA GLY A 29 9.34 34.12 21.44
C GLY A 29 8.66 32.75 21.33
N SER A 30 7.33 32.74 21.26
CA SER A 30 6.54 31.53 21.15
C SER A 30 6.50 30.97 19.72
N VAL A 31 6.50 29.65 19.62
CA VAL A 31 6.47 28.86 18.39
C VAL A 31 5.08 28.25 18.24
N LYS A 32 4.45 28.45 17.09
CA LYS A 32 3.19 27.80 16.72
C LYS A 32 3.50 26.43 16.15
N VAL A 33 2.84 25.40 16.67
CA VAL A 33 2.87 24.05 16.10
C VAL A 33 1.51 23.68 15.57
N THR A 34 1.51 23.20 14.32
CA THR A 34 0.33 22.64 13.67
C THR A 34 0.52 21.14 13.46
N ARG A 35 -0.57 20.38 13.55
CA ARG A 35 -0.63 18.93 13.32
C ARG A 35 -1.50 18.67 12.11
N GLU A 36 -0.98 17.90 11.17
CA GLU A 36 -1.72 17.37 10.03
C GLU A 36 -1.29 15.95 9.68
N GLU A 37 -2.10 15.24 8.90
CA GLU A 37 -1.68 13.98 8.29
C GLU A 37 -1.15 14.27 6.88
N ASP A 38 0.14 14.05 6.65
CA ASP A 38 0.81 14.39 5.39
C ASP A 38 1.80 13.28 4.98
N PRO A 39 1.54 12.53 3.89
CA PRO A 39 0.38 12.67 3.00
C PRO A 39 -0.93 12.23 3.63
N LEU A 40 -2.06 12.82 3.20
CA LEU A 40 -3.38 12.45 3.71
C LEU A 40 -3.67 10.95 3.57
N GLY A 41 -4.17 10.33 4.64
CA GLY A 41 -4.47 8.89 4.73
C GLY A 41 -3.25 7.96 4.68
N SER A 42 -2.04 8.48 4.91
CA SER A 42 -0.81 7.67 4.91
C SER A 42 -0.46 7.04 6.25
N GLY A 43 -1.10 7.49 7.34
CA GLY A 43 -0.72 7.22 8.72
C GLY A 43 0.47 8.06 9.22
N PHE A 44 0.96 9.03 8.44
CA PHE A 44 2.07 9.88 8.87
C PHE A 44 1.57 11.23 9.37
N LEU A 45 1.88 11.54 10.63
CA LEU A 45 1.56 12.81 11.26
C LEU A 45 2.75 13.75 11.09
N LYS A 46 2.47 14.95 10.61
CA LYS A 46 3.44 16.03 10.45
C LYS A 46 3.15 17.11 11.46
N PHE A 47 4.18 17.48 12.22
CA PHE A 47 4.15 18.61 13.15
C PHE A 47 5.01 19.73 12.58
N THR A 48 4.39 20.86 12.27
CA THR A 48 5.09 22.01 11.68
C THR A 48 5.24 23.11 12.72
N HIS A 49 6.49 23.38 13.09
CA HIS A 49 6.92 24.45 14.00
C HIS A 49 7.21 25.71 13.18
N SER A 50 6.46 26.78 13.45
CA SER A 50 6.45 28.04 12.70
C SER A 50 6.43 29.23 13.67
N PRO A 51 6.83 30.44 13.23
CA PRO A 51 6.76 31.60 14.10
C PRO A 51 5.31 31.96 14.41
N SER A 52 5.01 32.34 15.66
CA SER A 52 3.66 32.81 16.03
C SER A 52 3.29 34.15 15.38
N SER A 53 4.29 34.90 14.90
CA SER A 53 4.13 36.18 14.20
C SER A 53 5.23 36.36 13.16
N GLY A 54 4.91 36.91 11.98
CA GLY A 54 5.87 37.12 10.89
C GLY A 54 6.07 35.88 10.01
N ASN A 55 7.06 35.95 9.11
CA ASN A 55 7.32 34.91 8.11
C ASN A 55 8.55 34.06 8.41
N THR A 56 9.44 34.55 9.27
CA THR A 56 10.71 33.89 9.62
C THR A 56 11.04 34.08 11.08
N PHE A 57 11.91 33.21 11.61
CA PHE A 57 12.42 33.30 12.97
C PHE A 57 13.76 32.58 13.10
N ARG A 58 14.57 33.04 14.06
CA ARG A 58 15.84 32.42 14.40
C ARG A 58 15.62 31.28 15.40
N VAL A 59 16.17 30.10 15.08
CA VAL A 59 16.19 28.95 15.99
C VAL A 59 17.55 28.88 16.68
N GLU A 60 17.55 29.04 18.00
CA GLU A 60 18.76 28.93 18.82
C GLU A 60 19.06 27.46 19.12
N ASN A 61 18.05 26.71 19.56
CA ASN A 61 18.19 25.29 19.94
C ASN A 61 17.04 24.46 19.40
N VAL A 62 17.35 23.20 19.06
CA VAL A 62 16.34 22.16 18.85
C VAL A 62 16.52 21.09 19.91
N LEU A 63 15.44 20.67 20.53
CA LEU A 63 15.39 19.65 21.57
C LEU A 63 14.48 18.49 21.15
N PHE A 64 14.78 17.30 21.65
CA PHE A 64 13.91 16.13 21.63
C PHE A 64 13.71 15.67 23.08
N GLY A 65 12.58 16.06 23.70
CA GLY A 65 12.29 15.68 25.08
C GLY A 65 13.32 16.21 26.09
N GLY A 66 13.83 17.43 25.85
CA GLY A 66 14.86 18.05 26.68
C GLY A 66 16.31 17.74 26.25
N THR A 67 16.53 16.76 25.38
CA THR A 67 17.88 16.46 24.85
C THR A 67 18.18 17.30 23.61
N PRO A 68 19.33 18.00 23.53
CA PRO A 68 19.71 18.77 22.34
C PRO A 68 19.83 17.93 21.07
N VAL A 69 19.38 18.50 19.94
CA VAL A 69 19.45 17.93 18.58
C VAL A 69 20.25 18.89 17.70
N LEU A 70 21.48 18.50 17.38
CA LEU A 70 22.44 19.41 16.72
C LEU A 70 22.48 19.27 15.19
N ASP A 71 22.03 18.14 14.65
CA ASP A 71 22.25 17.72 13.26
C ASP A 71 20.98 17.78 12.38
N ILE A 72 19.88 18.35 12.91
CA ILE A 72 18.59 18.49 12.20
C ILE A 72 18.60 19.65 11.17
N GLY A 73 19.56 20.57 11.26
CA GLY A 73 19.77 21.63 10.27
C GLY A 73 18.94 22.91 10.46
N ALA A 74 18.27 23.07 11.59
CA ALA A 74 17.51 24.29 11.91
C ALA A 74 18.31 25.32 12.74
N ASN A 75 19.18 24.85 13.64
CA ASN A 75 20.01 25.63 14.55
C ASN A 75 21.30 26.16 13.89
N THR A 76 21.16 26.82 12.73
CA THR A 76 22.31 27.30 11.93
C THR A 76 22.70 28.75 12.19
N GLY A 77 21.96 29.46 13.06
CA GLY A 77 22.13 30.90 13.32
C GLY A 77 21.37 31.81 12.36
N ASP A 78 20.94 31.28 11.21
CA ASP A 78 20.11 31.98 10.25
C ASP A 78 18.61 31.81 10.54
N ASP A 79 17.81 32.72 10.01
CA ASP A 79 16.35 32.68 10.07
C ASP A 79 15.78 31.57 9.18
N ILE A 80 14.78 30.85 9.69
CA ILE A 80 14.01 29.83 8.95
C ILE A 80 12.54 30.21 8.88
N GLN A 81 11.84 29.65 7.91
CA GLN A 81 10.39 29.84 7.72
C GLN A 81 9.61 28.83 8.57
N TYR A 82 10.02 27.56 8.58
CA TYR A 82 9.49 26.54 9.49
C TYR A 82 10.44 25.34 9.63
N LEU A 83 10.19 24.54 10.66
CA LEU A 83 10.71 23.18 10.83
C LEU A 83 9.52 22.21 10.92
N ALA A 84 9.42 21.25 10.01
CA ALA A 84 8.40 20.21 10.04
C ALA A 84 9.02 18.85 10.37
N VAL A 85 8.36 18.05 11.20
CA VAL A 85 8.81 16.70 11.59
C VAL A 85 7.68 15.69 11.42
N TRP A 86 7.99 14.58 10.76
CA TRP A 86 7.05 13.49 10.53
C TRP A 86 7.24 12.37 11.53
N TYR A 87 6.12 11.86 12.02
CA TYR A 87 6.01 10.70 12.89
C TYR A 87 5.01 9.72 12.30
N TRP A 88 5.10 8.47 12.71
CA TRP A 88 4.09 7.48 12.38
C TRP A 88 3.05 7.38 13.49
N PHE A 89 1.76 7.41 13.13
CA PHE A 89 0.66 7.38 14.11
C PHE A 89 0.66 6.12 14.99
N GLY A 90 1.19 5.00 14.48
CA GLY A 90 1.29 3.75 15.23
C GLY A 90 2.36 3.76 16.33
N ASP A 91 3.19 4.81 16.39
CA ASP A 91 3.99 5.17 17.55
C ASP A 91 3.24 6.24 18.35
N GLY A 92 2.31 5.82 19.21
CA GLY A 92 1.45 6.75 19.96
C GLY A 92 2.22 7.73 20.87
N SER A 93 3.45 7.38 21.23
CA SER A 93 4.34 8.25 22.01
C SER A 93 5.14 9.24 21.15
N HIS A 94 5.15 9.08 19.83
CA HIS A 94 5.99 9.85 18.90
C HIS A 94 7.46 9.89 19.36
N ASN A 95 7.97 8.75 19.81
CA ASN A 95 9.35 8.58 20.25
C ASN A 95 10.32 8.34 19.08
N GLN A 96 9.79 8.03 17.89
CA GLN A 96 10.55 7.72 16.69
C GLN A 96 10.17 8.69 15.57
N PRO A 97 10.72 9.93 15.57
CA PRO A 97 10.58 10.80 14.41
C PRO A 97 11.24 10.15 13.19
N LEU A 98 10.69 10.40 12.02
CA LEU A 98 11.14 9.77 10.78
C LEU A 98 11.94 10.75 9.93
N LEU A 99 11.32 11.88 9.58
CA LEU A 99 11.84 12.86 8.63
C LEU A 99 11.70 14.26 9.23
N ALA A 100 12.66 15.13 8.95
CA ALA A 100 12.58 16.56 9.20
C ALA A 100 12.78 17.34 7.90
N GLU A 101 12.01 18.43 7.76
CA GLU A 101 12.07 19.39 6.66
C GLU A 101 12.26 20.79 7.26
N VAL A 102 13.33 21.47 6.88
CA VAL A 102 13.56 22.88 7.22
C VAL A 102 13.42 23.70 5.95
N LEU A 103 12.55 24.72 5.98
CA LEU A 103 12.44 25.69 4.89
C LEU A 103 13.21 26.96 5.29
N LYS A 104 14.26 27.28 4.55
CA LYS A 104 15.19 28.39 4.83
C LYS A 104 15.54 29.12 3.54
N GLY A 105 15.24 30.42 3.47
CA GLY A 105 15.54 31.23 2.28
C GLY A 105 14.88 30.70 0.99
N GLY A 106 13.73 30.02 1.12
CA GLY A 106 13.08 29.35 -0.01
C GLY A 106 13.72 28.03 -0.45
N GLN A 107 14.70 27.52 0.32
CA GLN A 107 15.32 26.22 0.09
C GLN A 107 14.89 25.22 1.17
N TYR A 108 14.63 23.99 0.74
CA TYR A 108 14.29 22.87 1.60
C TYR A 108 15.55 22.08 1.98
N ILE A 109 15.69 21.80 3.27
CA ILE A 109 16.73 20.91 3.82
C ILE A 109 16.01 19.72 4.44
N TYR A 110 16.34 18.51 3.97
CA TYR A 110 15.76 17.26 4.46
C TYR A 110 16.75 16.46 5.28
N ARG A 111 16.30 16.01 6.46
CA ARG A 111 17.06 15.12 7.33
C ARG A 111 16.24 13.89 7.69
N SER A 112 16.83 12.71 7.61
CA SER A 112 16.24 11.47 8.11
C SER A 112 16.76 11.18 9.52
N SER A 113 15.89 10.67 10.39
CA SER A 113 16.33 10.20 11.71
C SER A 113 17.25 8.99 11.57
N LYS A 114 18.18 8.83 12.50
CA LYS A 114 18.94 7.58 12.69
C LYS A 114 18.26 6.64 13.72
N GLY A 115 17.11 7.04 14.25
CA GLY A 115 16.41 6.42 15.38
C GLY A 115 16.60 7.20 16.68
N GLY A 116 15.60 7.17 17.56
CA GLY A 116 15.64 7.77 18.90
C GLY A 116 15.53 9.30 18.95
N GLY A 117 15.37 9.96 17.80
CA GLY A 117 15.05 11.40 17.68
C GLY A 117 16.16 12.40 17.94
N THR A 118 17.32 11.98 18.44
CA THR A 118 18.44 12.88 18.78
C THR A 118 19.57 12.92 17.76
N SER A 119 19.57 12.01 16.77
CA SER A 119 20.53 12.06 15.67
C SER A 119 19.88 11.89 14.30
N TRP A 120 20.42 12.64 13.35
CA TRP A 120 19.89 12.87 12.03
C TRP A 120 21.01 12.77 10.98
N SER A 121 20.64 12.42 9.75
CA SER A 121 21.53 12.43 8.59
C SER A 121 20.88 13.16 7.44
N PRO A 122 21.66 13.74 6.50
CA PRO A 122 21.11 14.16 5.21
C PRO A 122 20.27 13.03 4.60
N LEU A 123 19.11 13.39 4.03
CA LEU A 123 18.26 12.42 3.36
C LEU A 123 19.00 11.85 2.14
N SER A 124 19.18 10.53 2.08
CA SER A 124 19.95 9.89 0.99
C SER A 124 19.34 10.13 -0.39
N GLY A 125 20.21 10.40 -1.37
CA GLY A 125 19.85 10.69 -2.77
C GLY A 125 19.38 12.11 -3.02
N LYS A 126 19.55 13.01 -2.05
CA LYS A 126 19.16 14.41 -2.15
C LYS A 126 20.35 15.32 -1.84
N GLU A 127 20.45 16.43 -2.59
CA GLU A 127 21.37 17.51 -2.26
C GLU A 127 20.98 18.16 -0.92
N THR A 128 21.96 18.80 -0.28
CA THR A 128 21.77 19.47 1.01
C THR A 128 20.75 20.62 0.94
N HIS A 129 20.56 21.20 -0.24
CA HIS A 129 19.60 22.26 -0.52
C HIS A 129 18.79 21.90 -1.76
N GLN A 130 17.47 21.89 -1.65
CA GLN A 130 16.56 21.70 -2.77
C GLN A 130 15.65 22.91 -2.93
N HIS A 131 15.36 23.29 -4.16
CA HIS A 131 14.31 24.27 -4.45
C HIS A 131 12.92 23.63 -4.44
N ASP A 132 12.83 22.37 -4.84
CA ASP A 132 11.57 21.65 -4.91
C ASP A 132 11.24 20.94 -3.61
N LYS A 133 9.99 21.12 -3.17
CA LYS A 133 9.47 20.43 -2.00
C LYS A 133 9.26 18.95 -2.31
N LEU A 134 9.71 18.10 -1.39
CA LEU A 134 9.42 16.67 -1.38
C LEU A 134 7.91 16.46 -1.15
N THR A 135 7.22 15.93 -2.16
CA THR A 135 5.77 15.72 -2.12
C THR A 135 5.37 14.36 -2.71
N GLY A 136 4.09 14.02 -2.59
CA GLY A 136 3.49 12.91 -3.34
C GLY A 136 4.09 11.53 -3.01
N LYS A 137 4.50 10.79 -4.04
CA LYS A 137 5.10 9.45 -3.85
C LYS A 137 6.45 9.54 -3.16
N GLU A 138 7.31 10.45 -3.58
CA GLU A 138 8.69 10.46 -3.11
C GLU A 138 8.75 10.66 -1.60
N LEU A 139 7.95 11.61 -1.08
CA LEU A 139 7.76 11.82 0.35
C LEU A 139 7.27 10.53 1.04
N GLU A 140 6.14 9.96 0.57
CA GLU A 140 5.56 8.78 1.23
C GLU A 140 6.49 7.58 1.21
N GLN A 141 7.23 7.36 0.12
CA GLN A 141 8.18 6.27 0.00
C GLN A 141 9.30 6.42 1.02
N LYS A 142 9.86 7.63 1.18
CA LYS A 142 10.89 7.89 2.20
C LYS A 142 10.34 7.65 3.61
N LEU A 143 9.11 8.10 3.88
CA LEU A 143 8.45 7.87 5.17
C LEU A 143 8.19 6.38 5.42
N ASP A 144 7.74 5.63 4.41
CA ASP A 144 7.53 4.17 4.50
C ASP A 144 8.84 3.43 4.81
N ASP A 145 9.94 3.82 4.15
CA ASP A 145 11.25 3.22 4.35
C ASP A 145 11.78 3.51 5.76
N LEU A 146 11.67 4.76 6.21
CA LEU A 146 12.07 5.17 7.57
C LEU A 146 11.19 4.50 8.64
N ASN A 147 9.88 4.38 8.39
CA ASN A 147 8.95 3.72 9.31
C ASN A 147 9.24 2.22 9.43
N CYS A 148 9.55 1.57 8.31
CA CYS A 148 10.02 0.19 8.30
C CYS A 148 11.33 0.08 9.10
N GLN A 149 12.29 0.98 8.89
CA GLN A 149 13.58 0.96 9.59
C GLN A 149 13.46 1.18 11.11
N HIS A 150 12.67 2.15 11.55
CA HIS A 150 12.66 2.60 12.95
C HIS A 150 11.52 2.04 13.80
N ASN A 151 10.37 1.71 13.20
CA ASN A 151 9.18 1.24 13.93
C ASN A 151 8.82 -0.22 13.67
N ASN A 152 9.63 -0.92 12.87
CA ASN A 152 9.34 -2.25 12.36
C ASN A 152 7.98 -2.36 11.66
N ALA A 153 7.56 -1.27 11.00
CA ALA A 153 6.24 -1.12 10.42
C ALA A 153 6.32 -1.10 8.89
N VAL A 154 5.84 -2.18 8.26
CA VAL A 154 6.00 -2.51 6.84
C VAL A 154 4.79 -2.05 6.03
N THR A 155 5.03 -1.40 4.89
CA THR A 155 3.99 -1.11 3.89
C THR A 155 3.96 -2.22 2.84
N LEU A 156 2.85 -2.93 2.71
CA LEU A 156 2.67 -3.96 1.67
C LEU A 156 2.33 -3.32 0.32
N ASN A 157 3.05 -3.71 -0.73
CA ASN A 157 2.83 -3.22 -2.10
C ASN A 157 2.25 -4.35 -2.97
N LEU A 158 0.95 -4.28 -3.21
CA LEU A 158 0.19 -5.25 -4.01
C LEU A 158 0.13 -4.88 -5.49
N THR A 159 0.97 -3.96 -5.99
CA THR A 159 1.03 -3.67 -7.42
C THR A 159 1.34 -4.94 -8.21
N PHE A 160 0.62 -5.19 -9.30
CA PHE A 160 0.76 -6.44 -10.04
C PHE A 160 2.20 -6.66 -10.50
N HIS A 161 2.84 -5.66 -11.13
CA HIS A 161 4.26 -5.75 -11.52
C HIS A 161 5.17 -6.17 -10.36
N ASN A 162 5.04 -5.53 -9.20
CA ASN A 162 5.82 -5.89 -8.00
C ASN A 162 5.58 -7.35 -7.60
N SER A 163 4.33 -7.79 -7.63
CA SER A 163 3.91 -9.13 -7.20
C SER A 163 4.35 -10.21 -8.19
N SER A 164 4.14 -9.97 -9.49
CA SER A 164 4.51 -10.89 -10.56
C SER A 164 6.01 -11.07 -10.64
N THR A 165 6.77 -9.98 -10.73
CA THR A 165 8.23 -9.99 -10.90
C THR A 165 8.92 -10.65 -9.71
N LEU A 166 8.52 -10.33 -8.48
CA LEU A 166 9.14 -10.93 -7.29
C LEU A 166 8.83 -12.42 -7.14
N SER A 167 7.70 -12.89 -7.66
CA SER A 167 7.29 -14.29 -7.58
C SER A 167 7.86 -15.19 -8.68
N GLU A 168 8.59 -14.63 -9.65
CA GLU A 168 9.17 -15.41 -10.74
C GLU A 168 10.14 -16.47 -10.22
N GLN A 169 10.11 -17.66 -10.82
CA GLN A 169 10.85 -18.82 -10.30
C GLN A 169 12.36 -18.55 -10.17
N ASN A 170 12.96 -17.82 -11.11
CA ASN A 170 14.38 -17.46 -11.05
C ASN A 170 14.67 -16.48 -9.91
N VAL A 171 13.74 -15.57 -9.63
CA VAL A 171 13.84 -14.61 -8.53
C VAL A 171 13.72 -15.33 -7.19
N VAL A 172 12.77 -16.25 -7.05
CA VAL A 172 12.58 -17.10 -5.87
C VAL A 172 13.80 -17.97 -5.59
N ARG A 173 14.35 -18.66 -6.60
CA ARG A 173 15.56 -19.49 -6.44
C ARG A 173 16.78 -18.70 -5.96
N SER A 174 16.84 -17.42 -6.32
CA SER A 174 17.91 -16.52 -5.87
C SER A 174 17.67 -15.88 -4.49
N GLY A 175 16.56 -16.19 -3.80
CA GLY A 175 16.18 -15.55 -2.54
C GLY A 175 15.85 -14.05 -2.67
N ARG A 176 15.69 -13.56 -3.91
CA ARG A 176 15.40 -12.16 -4.21
C ARG A 176 13.91 -11.84 -4.30
N ASN A 177 13.04 -12.80 -4.01
CA ASN A 177 11.58 -12.65 -3.96
C ASN A 177 11.08 -11.84 -2.76
N THR A 178 11.94 -11.00 -2.22
CA THR A 178 11.67 -10.22 -1.03
C THR A 178 11.71 -8.73 -1.35
N TYR A 179 10.95 -7.94 -0.61
CA TYR A 179 10.95 -6.49 -0.69
C TYR A 179 10.71 -5.88 0.71
N CYS A 180 10.47 -4.57 0.72
CA CYS A 180 10.38 -3.66 1.87
C CYS A 180 11.70 -2.98 2.21
N CYS A 181 11.59 -1.70 2.61
CA CYS A 181 12.68 -0.78 2.94
C CYS A 181 13.70 -0.63 1.79
N SER A 182 13.63 0.48 1.03
CA SER A 182 14.62 0.79 0.01
C SER A 182 15.97 1.17 0.65
N GLY A 183 16.82 0.19 0.93
CA GLY A 183 18.18 0.44 1.41
C GLY A 183 18.85 -0.69 2.18
N SER A 184 20.17 -0.60 2.27
CA SER A 184 21.08 -1.46 3.05
C SER A 184 20.93 -1.24 4.56
N HIS A 185 19.71 -1.25 5.09
CA HIS A 185 19.48 -1.26 6.53
C HIS A 185 19.71 -2.69 7.05
N ASN A 186 20.37 -2.82 8.21
CA ASN A 186 20.87 -4.08 8.77
C ASN A 186 19.78 -5.16 9.03
N GLY A 187 18.50 -4.80 8.90
CA GLY A 187 17.36 -5.70 9.11
C GLY A 187 16.93 -6.51 7.89
N GLY A 188 17.55 -6.30 6.72
CA GLY A 188 17.21 -7.01 5.49
C GLY A 188 15.79 -6.73 4.97
N LYS A 189 15.42 -7.39 3.89
CA LYS A 189 14.06 -7.32 3.33
C LYS A 189 13.10 -8.10 4.21
N ARG A 190 11.87 -7.61 4.37
CA ARG A 190 10.94 -8.07 5.41
C ARG A 190 9.66 -8.71 4.90
N VAL A 191 9.41 -8.58 3.60
CA VAL A 191 8.24 -9.20 2.96
C VAL A 191 8.74 -10.15 1.90
N SER A 192 8.27 -11.40 1.92
CA SER A 192 8.43 -12.34 0.82
C SER A 192 7.20 -12.32 -0.10
N VAL A 193 7.40 -12.62 -1.37
CA VAL A 193 6.34 -12.80 -2.35
C VAL A 193 6.41 -14.20 -2.93
N GLU A 194 5.27 -14.86 -2.98
CA GLU A 194 5.11 -16.19 -3.56
C GLU A 194 3.89 -16.22 -4.48
N LYS A 195 4.02 -16.89 -5.63
CA LYS A 195 2.90 -17.15 -6.54
C LYS A 195 2.19 -18.44 -6.12
N VAL A 196 0.94 -18.30 -5.69
CA VAL A 196 0.06 -19.41 -5.31
C VAL A 196 -0.94 -19.67 -6.42
N LYS A 197 -1.07 -20.92 -6.86
CA LYS A 197 -2.05 -21.32 -7.87
C LYS A 197 -3.37 -21.68 -7.21
N VAL A 198 -4.45 -21.04 -7.62
CA VAL A 198 -5.81 -21.36 -7.20
C VAL A 198 -6.43 -22.30 -8.22
N ARG A 199 -6.78 -23.52 -7.81
CA ARG A 199 -7.26 -24.60 -8.68
C ARG A 199 -8.50 -25.26 -8.10
N CYS A 200 -9.36 -25.71 -9.00
CA CYS A 200 -10.42 -26.64 -8.67
C CYS A 200 -9.94 -28.09 -8.84
N THR A 201 -10.42 -29.01 -7.99
CA THR A 201 -10.13 -30.45 -8.02
C THR A 201 -10.36 -31.13 -9.38
N ARG A 202 -11.20 -30.53 -10.24
CA ARG A 202 -11.53 -31.05 -11.57
C ARG A 202 -10.69 -30.50 -12.72
N GLY A 203 -9.57 -29.85 -12.43
CA GLY A 203 -8.63 -29.40 -13.45
C GLY A 203 -9.11 -28.21 -14.29
N HIS A 204 -10.04 -27.40 -13.76
CA HIS A 204 -10.44 -26.14 -14.39
C HIS A 204 -9.28 -25.12 -14.37
N ASN A 205 -9.35 -24.12 -15.26
CA ASN A 205 -8.36 -23.04 -15.38
C ASN A 205 -8.00 -22.48 -14.00
N SER A 206 -6.70 -22.40 -13.71
CA SER A 206 -6.22 -21.83 -12.45
C SER A 206 -6.25 -20.31 -12.47
N ALA A 207 -6.60 -19.69 -11.34
CA ALA A 207 -6.29 -18.28 -11.12
C ALA A 207 -4.91 -18.14 -10.47
N ASP A 208 -4.22 -17.04 -10.76
CA ASP A 208 -2.98 -16.67 -10.11
C ASP A 208 -3.28 -15.80 -8.89
N CYS A 209 -2.77 -16.22 -7.74
CA CYS A 209 -2.80 -15.46 -6.49
C CYS A 209 -1.36 -15.18 -6.06
N TYR A 210 -1.12 -14.02 -5.44
CA TYR A 210 0.20 -13.64 -4.95
C TYR A 210 0.14 -13.47 -3.43
N LYS A 211 0.90 -14.28 -2.70
CA LYS A 211 1.03 -14.22 -1.25
C LYS A 211 2.15 -13.24 -0.92
N HIS A 212 1.85 -12.22 -0.12
CA HIS A 212 2.82 -11.32 0.49
C HIS A 212 2.88 -11.63 1.98
N GLU A 213 4.02 -12.12 2.46
CA GLU A 213 4.17 -12.59 3.85
C GLU A 213 5.25 -11.82 4.57
N ILE A 214 4.96 -11.39 5.80
CA ILE A 214 5.98 -10.82 6.68
C ILE A 214 6.87 -11.96 7.20
N ILE A 215 8.15 -11.93 6.83
CA ILE A 215 9.14 -12.96 7.21
C ILE A 215 10.00 -12.58 8.42
N SER A 216 9.90 -11.34 8.89
CA SER A 216 10.67 -10.84 10.04
C SER A 216 9.79 -10.81 11.28
N GLY A 217 10.19 -11.56 12.33
CA GLY A 217 9.49 -11.58 13.61
C GLY A 217 9.39 -10.18 14.24
N GLY A 218 8.24 -9.85 14.80
CA GLY A 218 7.97 -8.54 15.43
C GLY A 218 7.72 -7.39 14.45
N SER A 219 7.73 -7.64 13.14
CA SER A 219 7.28 -6.67 12.15
C SER A 219 5.75 -6.63 12.09
N ARG A 220 5.21 -5.44 11.83
CA ARG A 220 3.76 -5.16 11.72
C ARG A 220 3.42 -4.56 10.37
N VAL A 221 2.19 -4.76 9.90
CA VAL A 221 1.72 -4.12 8.66
C VAL A 221 1.24 -2.71 8.99
N ALA A 222 1.94 -1.69 8.48
CA ALA A 222 1.57 -0.28 8.65
C ALA A 222 0.38 0.11 7.77
N LYS A 223 0.34 -0.41 6.53
CA LYS A 223 -0.72 -0.20 5.54
C LYS A 223 -0.52 -1.13 4.34
N ILE A 224 -1.55 -1.21 3.50
CA ILE A 224 -1.53 -1.93 2.22
C ILE A 224 -1.82 -0.93 1.09
N ARG A 225 -1.04 -0.98 0.01
CA ARG A 225 -1.21 -0.10 -1.16
C ARG A 225 -0.93 -0.82 -2.47
N TYR A 226 -1.35 -0.21 -3.57
CA TYR A 226 -1.00 -0.62 -4.93
C TYR A 226 -1.08 0.57 -5.91
N TYR A 227 -0.58 0.41 -7.14
CA TYR A 227 -0.66 1.42 -8.20
C TYR A 227 -1.45 0.88 -9.41
N LEU A 228 -2.29 1.74 -10.00
CA LEU A 228 -3.01 1.45 -11.24
C LEU A 228 -2.09 1.51 -12.47
N GLY A 229 -2.47 0.78 -13.53
CA GLY A 229 -1.82 0.85 -14.84
C GLY A 229 -0.63 -0.10 -15.02
N ASN A 230 -0.34 -0.96 -14.05
CA ASN A 230 0.81 -1.88 -14.07
C ASN A 230 2.17 -1.18 -14.31
N THR A 231 2.20 0.12 -14.04
CA THR A 231 3.39 0.93 -14.17
C THR A 231 3.83 1.34 -12.79
N ASP A 232 5.13 1.24 -12.54
CA ASP A 232 5.76 2.00 -11.47
C ASP A 232 5.82 3.50 -11.81
N THR A 233 4.96 4.01 -12.70
CA THR A 233 4.87 5.44 -13.00
C THR A 233 3.97 6.09 -11.94
N ASN A 234 4.63 6.94 -11.18
CA ASN A 234 4.36 7.17 -9.78
C ASN A 234 3.52 8.41 -9.52
N THR A 235 2.53 8.64 -10.37
CA THR A 235 1.66 9.78 -10.17
C THR A 235 0.78 9.50 -8.95
N HIS A 236 0.60 10.51 -8.10
CA HIS A 236 -0.30 10.43 -6.94
C HIS A 236 -1.71 9.96 -7.36
N ALA A 237 -2.12 10.31 -8.57
CA ALA A 237 -3.39 9.91 -9.19
C ALA A 237 -3.56 8.39 -9.37
N ASN A 238 -2.47 7.62 -9.48
CA ASN A 238 -2.51 6.17 -9.70
C ASN A 238 -2.37 5.35 -8.40
N ARG A 239 -1.89 5.98 -7.32
CA ARG A 239 -1.73 5.31 -6.03
C ARG A 239 -3.08 5.01 -5.41
N ARG A 240 -3.24 3.79 -4.89
CA ARG A 240 -4.41 3.33 -4.14
C ARG A 240 -3.98 2.78 -2.79
N ARG A 241 -4.62 3.25 -1.71
CA ARG A 241 -4.45 2.68 -0.36
C ARG A 241 -5.68 1.87 -0.01
N ILE A 242 -5.48 0.67 0.47
CA ILE A 242 -6.57 -0.19 0.91
C ILE A 242 -6.89 0.18 2.35
N THR A 243 -8.11 0.67 2.55
CA THR A 243 -8.69 0.98 3.86
C THR A 243 -9.99 0.21 4.04
N SER A 244 -10.41 -0.02 5.27
CA SER A 244 -11.76 -0.48 5.58
C SER A 244 -12.18 0.23 6.85
N SER A 245 -13.29 0.97 6.82
CA SER A 245 -13.62 1.94 7.88
C SER A 245 -13.74 1.33 9.27
N ASN A 246 -14.07 0.03 9.39
CA ASN A 246 -14.18 -0.63 10.69
C ASN A 246 -13.66 -2.07 10.76
N GLU A 247 -13.34 -2.71 9.62
CA GLU A 247 -13.06 -4.15 9.60
C GLU A 247 -11.56 -4.44 9.56
N LEU A 248 -10.84 -3.83 8.60
CA LEU A 248 -9.39 -3.96 8.46
C LEU A 248 -8.68 -2.75 9.06
N GLN A 249 -8.20 -2.92 10.30
CA GLN A 249 -7.55 -1.85 11.06
C GLN A 249 -6.03 -1.96 10.99
N PHE A 250 -5.38 -0.80 10.78
CA PHE A 250 -3.92 -0.69 10.80
C PHE A 250 -3.46 0.09 12.04
N PRO A 251 -2.27 -0.21 12.60
CA PRO A 251 -1.37 -1.29 12.19
C PRO A 251 -1.87 -2.69 12.57
N ILE A 252 -1.57 -3.67 11.72
CA ILE A 252 -1.76 -5.08 12.08
C ILE A 252 -0.50 -5.55 12.79
N THR A 253 -0.57 -5.76 14.10
CA THR A 253 0.58 -6.02 14.98
C THR A 253 1.11 -7.45 14.95
N SER A 254 0.42 -8.34 14.24
CA SER A 254 0.61 -9.78 14.30
C SER A 254 1.25 -10.30 13.00
N SER A 255 1.54 -11.60 12.90
CA SER A 255 2.08 -12.16 11.66
C SER A 255 1.00 -12.15 10.59
N VAL A 256 1.25 -11.47 9.47
CA VAL A 256 0.26 -11.28 8.41
C VAL A 256 0.77 -11.80 7.08
N SER A 257 -0.10 -12.54 6.40
CA SER A 257 0.03 -12.87 4.98
C SER A 257 -1.15 -12.27 4.22
N VAL A 258 -0.87 -11.54 3.14
CA VAL A 258 -1.91 -10.99 2.25
C VAL A 258 -1.88 -11.73 0.93
N TYR A 259 -3.00 -12.35 0.58
CA TYR A 259 -3.18 -13.09 -0.67
C TYR A 259 -3.97 -12.23 -1.63
N ALA A 260 -3.34 -11.77 -2.70
CA ALA A 260 -3.96 -10.87 -3.68
C ALA A 260 -4.31 -11.60 -4.98
N LEU A 261 -5.57 -11.46 -5.40
CA LEU A 261 -6.10 -11.92 -6.69
C LEU A 261 -6.29 -10.72 -7.62
N TYR A 262 -5.90 -10.90 -8.87
CA TYR A 262 -5.78 -9.82 -9.84
C TYR A 262 -6.70 -10.00 -11.04
N CYS A 263 -7.11 -8.87 -11.58
CA CYS A 263 -7.96 -8.76 -12.75
C CYS A 263 -7.44 -7.66 -13.64
N LYS A 264 -7.05 -7.97 -14.88
CA LYS A 264 -6.37 -7.02 -15.78
C LYS A 264 -5.23 -6.27 -15.05
N GLN A 265 -4.42 -7.03 -14.28
CA GLN A 265 -3.28 -6.50 -13.51
C GLN A 265 -3.65 -5.53 -12.36
N ASN A 266 -4.91 -5.54 -11.92
CA ASN A 266 -5.40 -4.75 -10.80
C ASN A 266 -5.81 -5.68 -9.65
N PRO A 267 -5.33 -5.51 -8.40
CA PRO A 267 -5.84 -6.30 -7.29
C PRO A 267 -7.34 -6.00 -7.09
N VAL A 268 -8.17 -7.03 -7.09
CA VAL A 268 -9.64 -6.89 -6.94
C VAL A 268 -10.18 -7.56 -5.70
N LEU A 269 -9.46 -8.56 -5.19
CA LEU A 269 -9.88 -9.36 -4.05
C LEU A 269 -8.62 -9.74 -3.26
N ILE A 270 -8.64 -9.53 -1.94
CA ILE A 270 -7.56 -9.93 -1.04
C ILE A 270 -8.08 -10.79 0.10
N TYR A 271 -7.31 -11.78 0.53
CA TYR A 271 -7.49 -12.45 1.81
C TYR A 271 -6.37 -12.00 2.74
N VAL A 272 -6.71 -11.42 3.88
CA VAL A 272 -5.74 -10.99 4.88
C VAL A 272 -5.70 -12.07 5.95
N GLU A 273 -4.70 -12.94 5.91
CA GLU A 273 -4.47 -13.98 6.90
C GLU A 273 -3.64 -13.44 8.07
N GLY A 274 -4.02 -13.76 9.30
CA GLY A 274 -3.23 -13.40 10.48
C GLY A 274 -3.79 -13.98 11.78
N ASP A 275 -3.02 -13.91 12.85
CA ASP A 275 -3.32 -14.45 14.18
C ASP A 275 -4.10 -13.48 15.10
N GLY A 276 -4.41 -12.27 14.63
CA GLY A 276 -5.00 -11.20 15.45
C GLY A 276 -6.52 -11.03 15.36
N ASN A 277 -7.02 -10.05 16.10
CA ASN A 277 -8.37 -9.49 16.00
C ASN A 277 -8.27 -8.11 15.34
N ASN A 278 -8.12 -8.01 14.02
CA ASN A 278 -8.08 -6.74 13.27
C ASN A 278 -8.54 -6.94 11.81
N GLY A 279 -9.58 -7.75 11.62
CA GLY A 279 -10.04 -8.10 10.28
C GLY A 279 -9.13 -9.10 9.56
N THR A 280 -8.31 -9.85 10.30
CA THR A 280 -7.53 -10.97 9.81
C THR A 280 -8.41 -12.23 9.68
N ASN A 281 -7.99 -13.13 8.79
CA ASN A 281 -8.69 -14.33 8.32
C ASN A 281 -9.99 -14.03 7.55
N GLU A 282 -10.00 -12.94 6.82
CA GLU A 282 -11.18 -12.45 6.11
C GLU A 282 -10.85 -12.04 4.67
N TRP A 283 -11.86 -12.15 3.81
CA TRP A 283 -11.82 -11.68 2.43
C TRP A 283 -12.28 -10.23 2.35
N TYR A 284 -11.56 -9.42 1.56
CA TYR A 284 -11.93 -8.04 1.23
C TYR A 284 -11.95 -7.85 -0.27
N GLN A 285 -12.99 -7.17 -0.75
CA GLN A 285 -13.14 -6.83 -2.15
C GLN A 285 -12.96 -5.33 -2.38
N LYS A 286 -12.38 -5.03 -3.54
CA LYS A 286 -12.28 -3.68 -4.06
C LYS A 286 -13.69 -3.10 -4.32
N PRO A 287 -13.93 -1.81 -4.02
CA PRO A 287 -15.18 -1.16 -4.37
C PRO A 287 -15.40 -1.10 -5.89
N THR A 288 -16.66 -1.06 -6.32
CA THR A 288 -17.03 -0.95 -7.75
C THR A 288 -16.81 0.46 -8.33
N GLY A 289 -16.60 1.46 -7.47
CA GLY A 289 -16.33 2.85 -7.86
C GLY A 289 -14.84 3.15 -8.04
N SER A 290 -14.52 4.11 -8.91
CA SER A 290 -13.18 4.68 -9.00
C SER A 290 -13.04 5.81 -7.97
N SER A 291 -12.34 5.56 -6.87
CA SER A 291 -11.84 6.65 -6.03
C SER A 291 -10.44 7.07 -6.48
N ASN A 292 -10.10 8.35 -6.28
CA ASN A 292 -8.73 8.82 -6.36
C ASN A 292 -8.12 8.74 -4.97
N GLY A 293 -7.00 8.03 -4.80
CA GLY A 293 -6.34 7.90 -3.51
C GLY A 293 -6.81 6.69 -2.71
N ASN A 294 -7.46 6.89 -1.57
CA ASN A 294 -7.82 5.78 -0.68
C ASN A 294 -9.06 5.05 -1.22
N GLU A 295 -9.06 3.72 -1.12
CA GLU A 295 -10.17 2.86 -1.49
C GLU A 295 -10.68 2.14 -0.25
N GLU A 296 -11.98 2.28 0.00
CA GLU A 296 -12.67 1.58 1.06
C GLU A 296 -13.09 0.18 0.57
N TRP A 297 -12.29 -0.81 0.92
CA TRP A 297 -12.53 -2.21 0.60
C TRP A 297 -13.50 -2.80 1.63
N THR A 298 -14.41 -3.66 1.15
CA THR A 298 -15.50 -4.23 1.96
C THR A 298 -15.27 -5.70 2.20
N ARG A 299 -15.59 -6.20 3.40
CA ARG A 299 -15.53 -7.64 3.70
C ARG A 299 -16.51 -8.44 2.84
N VAL A 300 -16.09 -9.64 2.45
CA VAL A 300 -16.82 -10.54 1.55
C VAL A 300 -17.32 -11.78 2.30
N GLY A 301 -18.53 -11.71 2.85
CA GLY A 301 -19.07 -12.79 3.69
C GLY A 301 -19.45 -14.09 2.95
N ASN A 302 -19.70 -14.06 1.63
CA ASN A 302 -20.09 -15.25 0.88
C ASN A 302 -18.90 -16.21 0.59
N LEU A 303 -17.67 -15.78 0.89
CA LEU A 303 -16.44 -16.58 0.75
C LEU A 303 -16.00 -17.27 2.06
N ASN A 304 -16.83 -17.22 3.11
CA ASN A 304 -16.56 -17.93 4.36
C ASN A 304 -16.28 -19.42 4.12
N GLY A 305 -15.19 -19.92 4.69
CA GLY A 305 -14.73 -21.30 4.52
C GLY A 305 -13.94 -21.58 3.23
N ILE A 306 -13.56 -20.53 2.48
CA ILE A 306 -12.56 -20.62 1.40
C ILE A 306 -11.30 -19.94 1.92
N THR A 307 -10.29 -20.72 2.27
CA THR A 307 -9.02 -20.17 2.78
C THR A 307 -7.89 -20.42 1.80
N PRO A 308 -6.76 -19.69 1.89
CA PRO A 308 -5.59 -19.95 1.07
C PRO A 308 -5.04 -21.38 1.18
N GLY A 309 -5.22 -22.04 2.33
CA GLY A 309 -4.87 -23.46 2.51
C GLY A 309 -5.65 -24.42 1.59
N ASP A 310 -6.79 -23.98 1.05
CA ASP A 310 -7.64 -24.76 0.17
C ASP A 310 -7.39 -24.49 -1.32
N PHE A 311 -6.54 -23.51 -1.68
CA PHE A 311 -6.35 -23.08 -3.07
C PHE A 311 -5.89 -24.20 -4.01
N GLY A 312 -5.25 -25.26 -3.52
CA GLY A 312 -4.87 -26.42 -4.34
C GLY A 312 -5.99 -27.44 -4.59
N LYS A 313 -7.11 -27.35 -3.86
CA LYS A 313 -8.13 -28.40 -3.74
C LYS A 313 -9.56 -27.85 -3.60
N LEU A 314 -9.85 -26.70 -4.21
CA LEU A 314 -11.19 -26.12 -4.12
C LEU A 314 -12.25 -27.02 -4.77
N GLU A 315 -13.32 -27.27 -4.05
CA GLU A 315 -14.50 -27.94 -4.58
C GLU A 315 -15.23 -27.06 -5.60
N CYS A 316 -16.04 -27.66 -6.48
CA CYS A 316 -16.73 -26.89 -7.54
C CYS A 316 -17.57 -25.73 -6.98
N ASN A 317 -18.25 -25.95 -5.85
CA ASN A 317 -19.08 -24.93 -5.21
C ASN A 317 -18.23 -23.77 -4.66
N GLN A 318 -17.10 -24.06 -4.01
CA GLN A 318 -16.16 -23.06 -3.50
C GLN A 318 -15.53 -22.26 -4.66
N TRP A 319 -15.09 -22.96 -5.71
CA TRP A 319 -14.57 -22.31 -6.92
C TRP A 319 -15.61 -21.38 -7.54
N ASN A 320 -16.86 -21.81 -7.67
CA ASN A 320 -17.92 -21.01 -8.26
C ASN A 320 -18.24 -19.76 -7.42
N LYS A 321 -18.19 -19.84 -6.08
CA LYS A 321 -18.33 -18.68 -5.19
C LYS A 321 -17.16 -17.68 -5.36
N LEU A 322 -15.93 -18.17 -5.36
CA LEU A 322 -14.74 -17.33 -5.59
C LEU A 322 -14.80 -16.64 -6.96
N ARG A 323 -15.18 -17.41 -7.99
CA ARG A 323 -15.39 -16.90 -9.35
C ARG A 323 -16.45 -15.81 -9.40
N GLU A 324 -17.58 -16.01 -8.72
CA GLU A 324 -18.67 -15.03 -8.65
C GLU A 324 -18.20 -13.72 -8.01
N ALA A 325 -17.49 -13.80 -6.87
CA ALA A 325 -16.90 -12.62 -6.25
C ALA A 325 -15.96 -11.86 -7.20
N LEU A 326 -15.09 -12.57 -7.93
CA LEU A 326 -14.20 -11.97 -8.92
C LEU A 326 -14.96 -11.38 -10.12
N ASN A 327 -16.01 -12.04 -10.59
CA ASN A 327 -16.81 -11.57 -11.72
C ASN A 327 -17.58 -10.28 -11.40
N ASN A 328 -18.04 -10.11 -10.16
CA ASN A 328 -18.84 -8.97 -9.73
C ASN A 328 -18.04 -7.66 -9.73
N ILE A 329 -16.72 -7.71 -9.56
CA ILE A 329 -15.86 -6.53 -9.35
C ILE A 329 -15.31 -6.02 -10.70
N SER A 330 -16.18 -5.77 -11.68
CA SER A 330 -15.86 -4.99 -12.89
C SER A 330 -14.91 -5.63 -13.92
N GLY A 331 -15.11 -6.91 -14.25
CA GLY A 331 -14.69 -7.43 -15.57
C GLY A 331 -13.62 -8.51 -15.59
N CYS A 332 -13.59 -9.37 -14.58
CA CYS A 332 -12.79 -10.60 -14.58
C CYS A 332 -13.44 -11.68 -15.43
N THR A 333 -13.66 -11.37 -16.71
CA THR A 333 -14.25 -12.29 -17.68
C THR A 333 -13.20 -13.31 -18.11
N GLY A 334 -13.51 -14.61 -18.03
CA GLY A 334 -12.62 -15.66 -18.53
C GLY A 334 -12.41 -16.82 -17.55
N LEU A 335 -12.81 -16.65 -16.29
CA LEU A 335 -12.87 -17.77 -15.36
C LEU A 335 -14.05 -18.69 -15.72
N ARG A 336 -13.75 -19.96 -15.98
CA ARG A 336 -14.78 -20.96 -16.36
C ARG A 336 -15.59 -21.39 -15.15
N ILE A 337 -16.87 -21.68 -15.40
CA ILE A 337 -17.76 -22.30 -14.42
C ILE A 337 -17.27 -23.73 -14.17
N CYS A 338 -17.20 -24.13 -12.89
CA CYS A 338 -17.05 -25.53 -12.53
C CYS A 338 -18.41 -26.20 -12.61
N SER A 339 -18.66 -26.90 -13.70
CA SER A 339 -19.89 -27.67 -13.86
C SER A 339 -19.80 -28.94 -13.03
N ILE A 340 -20.82 -29.17 -12.19
CA ILE A 340 -21.01 -30.48 -11.58
C ILE A 340 -21.60 -31.38 -12.68
N PRO A 341 -20.94 -32.47 -13.10
CA PRO A 341 -21.57 -33.38 -14.03
C PRO A 341 -22.88 -33.81 -13.38
N PRO A 342 -23.96 -33.89 -14.17
CA PRO A 342 -25.22 -34.36 -13.64
C PRO A 342 -24.99 -35.67 -12.90
N PRO A 343 -25.68 -35.91 -11.76
CA PRO A 343 -25.59 -37.20 -11.09
C PRO A 343 -25.82 -38.30 -12.14
N PRO A 344 -25.07 -39.41 -12.07
CA PRO A 344 -25.29 -40.50 -13.00
C PRO A 344 -26.78 -40.83 -13.01
N PRO A 345 -27.38 -41.09 -14.19
CA PRO A 345 -28.79 -41.44 -14.25
C PRO A 345 -29.04 -42.58 -13.25
N PRO A 346 -30.15 -42.55 -12.51
CA PRO A 346 -30.45 -43.60 -11.55
C PRO A 346 -30.30 -44.96 -12.27
N PRO A 347 -29.68 -45.96 -11.63
CA PRO A 347 -29.54 -47.27 -12.25
C PRO A 347 -30.93 -47.70 -12.73
N PRO A 348 -31.05 -48.28 -13.95
CA PRO A 348 -32.33 -48.73 -14.46
C PRO A 348 -32.99 -49.57 -13.39
N LEU A 349 -34.19 -49.17 -12.96
CA LEU A 349 -34.99 -49.90 -11.99
C LEU A 349 -34.92 -51.38 -12.38
N PRO A 350 -34.53 -52.30 -11.46
CA PRO A 350 -34.48 -53.73 -11.75
C PRO A 350 -35.79 -54.09 -12.42
N GLY A 351 -35.72 -54.52 -13.68
CA GLY A 351 -36.88 -54.63 -14.55
C GLY A 351 -37.99 -55.32 -13.79
N GLY A 352 -39.03 -54.56 -13.47
CA GLY A 352 -40.30 -55.15 -13.05
C GLY A 352 -40.64 -56.13 -14.15
N ALA A 353 -40.71 -57.41 -13.78
CA ALA A 353 -41.01 -58.50 -14.69
C ALA A 353 -42.17 -58.06 -15.60
N GLY A 354 -41.85 -57.84 -16.87
CA GLY A 354 -42.84 -57.44 -17.84
C GLY A 354 -43.96 -58.48 -17.87
N PRO A 355 -45.22 -58.08 -18.03
CA PRO A 355 -46.29 -59.02 -18.36
C PRO A 355 -45.92 -59.71 -19.67
N ILE A 356 -46.10 -61.03 -19.69
CA ILE A 356 -45.99 -61.88 -20.87
C ILE A 356 -46.96 -61.34 -21.91
N GLU A 357 -46.47 -60.71 -22.99
CA GLU A 357 -47.29 -60.40 -24.15
C GLU A 357 -47.22 -61.53 -25.20
N PRO A 358 -48.36 -61.82 -25.86
CA PRO A 358 -48.52 -62.96 -26.73
C PRO A 358 -47.94 -62.74 -28.12
N SER A 359 -47.36 -63.83 -28.62
CA SER A 359 -46.89 -64.07 -29.98
C SER A 359 -47.92 -63.65 -31.04
N GLY A 360 -47.57 -62.67 -31.87
CA GLY A 360 -48.34 -62.22 -33.02
C GLY A 360 -47.46 -62.07 -34.26
N SER A 361 -47.68 -62.97 -35.21
CA SER A 361 -47.07 -63.06 -36.55
C SER A 361 -47.50 -61.92 -37.49
N GLY A 362 -46.58 -61.45 -38.35
CA GLY A 362 -46.95 -61.12 -39.73
C GLY A 362 -46.41 -59.83 -40.34
N ALA A 363 -45.73 -60.00 -41.48
CA ALA A 363 -45.70 -59.13 -42.67
C ALA A 363 -44.66 -57.98 -42.78
N THR A 364 -43.53 -58.34 -43.39
CA THR A 364 -42.97 -57.80 -44.66
C THR A 364 -43.00 -56.29 -44.98
N GLY A 365 -41.79 -55.73 -45.20
CA GLY A 365 -41.47 -54.97 -46.42
C GLY A 365 -40.93 -53.55 -46.24
N GLY A 366 -39.74 -53.28 -46.81
CA GLY A 366 -39.43 -51.97 -47.42
C GLY A 366 -38.32 -51.10 -46.82
N ASP A 367 -37.07 -51.44 -47.17
CA ASP A 367 -35.89 -50.62 -47.52
C ASP A 367 -35.31 -49.46 -46.67
N PRO A 368 -33.96 -49.24 -46.77
CA PRO A 368 -33.17 -48.48 -45.81
C PRO A 368 -32.49 -47.25 -46.45
N ILE A 369 -32.94 -46.03 -46.15
CA ILE A 369 -32.20 -44.80 -46.49
C ILE A 369 -32.36 -43.77 -45.37
N ALA A 370 -31.40 -43.73 -44.44
CA ALA A 370 -31.13 -42.55 -43.60
C ALA A 370 -29.70 -42.63 -43.05
N GLY A 371 -28.73 -42.60 -43.96
CA GLY A 371 -27.31 -42.48 -43.65
C GLY A 371 -26.97 -41.08 -43.16
N LEU A 372 -26.43 -41.02 -41.93
CA LEU A 372 -25.03 -40.61 -41.69
C LEU A 372 -24.45 -39.47 -42.56
N LEU A 373 -25.15 -38.33 -42.67
CA LEU A 373 -24.66 -37.12 -43.37
C LEU A 373 -25.04 -35.83 -42.62
N GLY A 374 -24.84 -35.82 -41.30
CA GLY A 374 -25.07 -34.67 -40.42
C GLY A 374 -23.88 -34.23 -39.57
N LYS A 375 -22.69 -34.80 -39.83
CA LYS A 375 -21.43 -34.44 -39.15
C LYS A 375 -20.30 -34.51 -40.18
N LEU A 376 -19.51 -33.44 -40.27
CA LEU A 376 -18.41 -33.17 -41.22
C LEU A 376 -18.83 -32.73 -42.63
N LEU A 377 -19.08 -31.43 -42.80
CA LEU A 377 -18.51 -30.56 -43.85
C LEU A 377 -19.32 -29.26 -43.90
N GLY A 378 -18.75 -28.18 -43.38
CA GLY A 378 -19.41 -26.88 -43.33
C GLY A 378 -18.59 -25.82 -42.61
N ARG A 379 -17.27 -25.79 -42.85
CA ARG A 379 -16.42 -24.63 -42.56
C ARG A 379 -15.83 -24.13 -43.88
N PHE A 380 -15.79 -22.80 -43.99
CA PHE A 380 -15.10 -21.98 -44.99
C PHE A 380 -15.76 -21.81 -46.36
N THR A 381 -16.70 -20.88 -46.45
CA THR A 381 -16.66 -19.80 -47.46
C THR A 381 -17.53 -18.63 -46.99
N SER A 382 -16.91 -17.49 -46.69
CA SER A 382 -17.47 -16.12 -46.77
C SER A 382 -16.53 -15.16 -46.02
N ARG A 383 -15.54 -14.60 -46.71
CA ARG A 383 -14.94 -13.31 -46.34
C ARG A 383 -15.27 -12.33 -47.46
N ALA A 384 -16.29 -11.53 -47.22
CA ALA A 384 -16.52 -10.30 -47.95
C ALA A 384 -15.46 -9.28 -47.53
N ILE A 385 -14.96 -8.54 -48.52
CA ILE A 385 -14.08 -7.39 -48.38
C ILE A 385 -14.90 -6.27 -47.73
N GLY A 386 -14.50 -5.86 -46.52
CA GLY A 386 -15.00 -4.69 -45.83
C GLY A 386 -13.86 -3.70 -45.63
N ILE A 387 -14.03 -2.49 -46.14
CA ILE A 387 -13.14 -1.35 -46.00
C ILE A 387 -12.97 -1.05 -44.50
N VAL A 388 -11.73 -1.13 -44.00
CA VAL A 388 -11.39 -0.92 -42.59
C VAL A 388 -11.33 0.58 -42.30
N SER A 389 -12.02 1.01 -41.24
CA SER A 389 -11.91 2.37 -40.69
C SER A 389 -10.60 2.56 -39.92
N ASP A 390 -10.01 3.76 -40.03
CA ASP A 390 -8.68 4.16 -39.53
C ASP A 390 -8.30 3.78 -38.08
N LYS A 391 -9.25 3.40 -37.22
CA LYS A 391 -8.99 3.01 -35.83
C LYS A 391 -8.33 1.63 -35.68
N GLU A 392 -8.63 0.66 -36.54
CA GLU A 392 -7.96 -0.66 -36.47
C GLU A 392 -6.53 -0.61 -37.03
N LEU A 393 -6.29 0.27 -38.02
CA LEU A 393 -4.96 0.45 -38.60
C LEU A 393 -4.00 1.09 -37.58
N LEU A 394 -4.48 2.05 -36.78
CA LEU A 394 -3.73 2.64 -35.67
C LEU A 394 -3.50 1.65 -34.51
N GLY A 395 -4.46 0.75 -34.25
CA GLY A 395 -4.30 -0.33 -33.28
C GLY A 395 -3.19 -1.30 -33.65
N ASN A 396 -3.15 -1.72 -34.93
CA ASN A 396 -2.12 -2.63 -35.43
C ASN A 396 -0.72 -1.99 -35.47
N LEU A 397 -0.62 -0.67 -35.73
CA LEU A 397 0.65 0.07 -35.65
C LEU A 397 1.18 0.19 -34.22
N ALA A 398 0.28 0.36 -33.23
CA ALA A 398 0.66 0.38 -31.82
C ALA A 398 1.15 -0.99 -31.31
N ASP A 399 0.57 -2.08 -31.82
CA ASP A 399 0.98 -3.44 -31.48
C ASP A 399 2.29 -3.86 -32.17
N ILE A 400 2.55 -3.39 -33.40
CA ILE A 400 3.87 -3.54 -34.06
C ILE A 400 4.95 -2.75 -33.29
N GLY A 401 4.61 -1.56 -32.77
CA GLY A 401 5.50 -0.77 -31.92
C GLY A 401 5.88 -1.48 -30.61
N LYS A 402 4.95 -2.24 -30.01
CA LYS A 402 5.24 -3.07 -28.83
C LYS A 402 6.16 -4.25 -29.13
N ILE A 403 5.97 -4.92 -30.27
CA ILE A 403 6.82 -6.03 -30.70
C ILE A 403 8.26 -5.55 -30.95
N GLY A 404 8.44 -4.35 -31.52
CA GLY A 404 9.77 -3.76 -31.68
C GLY A 404 10.47 -3.41 -30.36
N LEU A 405 9.70 -3.01 -29.34
CA LEU A 405 10.24 -2.65 -28.02
C LEU A 405 10.67 -3.88 -27.20
N ASP A 406 9.94 -4.98 -27.30
CA ASP A 406 10.29 -6.23 -26.60
C ASP A 406 11.53 -6.91 -27.19
N ILE A 407 11.81 -6.73 -28.48
CA ILE A 407 13.03 -7.26 -29.13
C ILE A 407 14.27 -6.46 -28.69
N ALA A 408 14.15 -5.15 -28.46
CA ALA A 408 15.25 -4.29 -28.00
C ALA A 408 15.76 -4.61 -26.59
N GLY A 409 14.97 -5.32 -25.77
CA GLY A 409 15.38 -5.78 -24.44
C GLY A 409 16.24 -7.04 -24.43
N THR A 410 16.34 -7.77 -25.56
CA THR A 410 16.84 -9.16 -25.55
C THR A 410 18.01 -9.43 -26.51
N VAL A 411 18.40 -8.47 -27.37
CA VAL A 411 19.49 -8.69 -28.34
C VAL A 411 20.42 -7.47 -28.40
N GLY A 412 21.72 -7.72 -28.50
CA GLY A 412 22.77 -6.70 -28.49
C GLY A 412 22.64 -5.63 -29.57
N LYS A 413 23.31 -4.50 -29.32
CA LYS A 413 23.20 -3.21 -30.03
C LYS A 413 23.24 -3.31 -31.57
N ASP A 414 23.99 -4.27 -32.12
CA ASP A 414 24.20 -4.42 -33.56
C ASP A 414 22.93 -4.92 -34.31
N THR A 415 22.01 -5.59 -33.62
CA THR A 415 20.73 -6.05 -34.23
C THR A 415 19.69 -4.93 -34.32
N ILE A 416 19.79 -3.93 -33.45
CA ILE A 416 18.89 -2.77 -33.42
C ILE A 416 19.16 -1.86 -34.63
N GLU A 417 20.42 -1.73 -35.03
CA GLU A 417 20.81 -0.88 -36.18
C GLU A 417 20.33 -1.47 -37.51
N ALA A 418 20.44 -2.79 -37.71
CA ALA A 418 19.88 -3.48 -38.87
C ALA A 418 18.34 -3.40 -38.94
N THR A 419 17.66 -3.46 -37.79
CA THR A 419 16.19 -3.38 -37.72
C THR A 419 15.69 -1.95 -37.99
N ALA A 420 16.45 -0.93 -37.54
CA ALA A 420 16.14 0.47 -37.80
C ALA A 420 16.23 0.82 -39.30
N GLU A 421 17.25 0.33 -40.01
CA GLU A 421 17.37 0.56 -41.45
C GLU A 421 16.29 -0.16 -42.27
N LEU A 422 15.89 -1.38 -41.86
CA LEU A 422 14.77 -2.09 -42.50
C LEU A 422 13.42 -1.36 -42.34
N THR A 423 13.21 -0.77 -41.15
CA THR A 423 11.99 0.00 -40.84
C THR A 423 11.94 1.31 -41.64
N LYS A 424 13.09 1.94 -41.87
CA LYS A 424 13.23 3.18 -42.65
C LYS A 424 12.96 2.97 -44.15
N GLU A 425 13.41 1.85 -44.71
CA GLU A 425 13.09 1.39 -46.08
C GLU A 425 11.58 1.13 -46.25
N THR A 426 10.97 0.48 -45.24
CA THR A 426 9.54 0.17 -45.24
C THR A 426 8.68 1.44 -45.12
N LEU A 427 9.09 2.40 -44.28
CA LEU A 427 8.40 3.69 -44.15
C LEU A 427 8.45 4.48 -45.47
N LYS A 428 9.61 4.51 -46.15
CA LYS A 428 9.75 5.17 -47.47
C LYS A 428 8.80 4.61 -48.53
N LYS A 429 8.57 3.29 -48.55
CA LYS A 429 7.62 2.64 -49.48
C LYS A 429 6.16 2.97 -49.16
N VAL A 430 5.82 3.11 -47.88
CA VAL A 430 4.47 3.49 -47.45
C VAL A 430 4.18 4.95 -47.79
N THR A 431 5.14 5.86 -47.61
CA THR A 431 4.96 7.29 -47.95
C THR A 431 4.88 7.54 -49.46
N ALA A 432 5.49 6.71 -50.30
CA ALA A 432 5.43 6.84 -51.76
C ALA A 432 4.09 6.39 -52.38
N THR A 433 3.22 5.70 -51.63
CA THR A 433 1.96 5.12 -52.15
C THR A 433 0.74 6.02 -51.88
N SER A 434 0.88 7.06 -51.06
CA SER A 434 -0.20 8.00 -50.72
C SER A 434 0.03 9.37 -51.34
N THR A 435 -0.07 9.47 -52.66
CA THR A 435 -0.23 10.78 -53.32
C THR A 435 -1.08 10.63 -54.56
N THR A 436 -2.40 10.69 -54.40
CA THR A 436 -3.27 11.17 -55.47
C THR A 436 -4.58 11.70 -54.90
N THR A 437 -4.92 12.90 -55.38
CA THR A 437 -6.23 13.55 -55.39
C THR A 437 -6.53 14.55 -54.27
N THR A 438 -6.79 15.78 -54.74
CA THR A 438 -7.78 16.78 -54.27
C THR A 438 -7.14 18.07 -53.73
N THR A 439 -6.91 19.04 -54.60
CA THR A 439 -7.77 20.19 -54.99
C THR A 439 -7.64 21.38 -54.03
N ASP A 440 -6.93 22.36 -54.58
CA ASP A 440 -6.91 23.80 -54.33
C ASP A 440 -8.11 24.38 -53.55
N HIS A 441 -7.81 25.05 -52.42
CA HIS A 441 -8.55 26.21 -51.95
C HIS A 441 -7.65 27.10 -51.09
N THR A 442 -7.21 28.20 -51.70
CA THR A 442 -6.62 29.40 -51.08
C THR A 442 -7.57 30.02 -50.05
N PRO A 443 -7.03 30.56 -48.94
CA PRO A 443 -7.63 31.74 -48.36
C PRO A 443 -6.65 32.90 -48.18
N GLU A 444 -7.26 34.03 -48.51
CA GLU A 444 -6.82 35.40 -48.57
C GLU A 444 -6.60 36.00 -47.17
N ALA A 445 -5.63 36.92 -47.09
CA ALA A 445 -5.24 37.61 -45.88
C ALA A 445 -6.23 38.73 -45.52
N LEU A 446 -6.57 38.88 -44.23
CA LEU A 446 -7.10 40.14 -43.72
C LEU A 446 -6.52 40.51 -42.35
N LYS A 447 -6.21 41.80 -42.29
CA LYS A 447 -5.58 42.61 -41.25
C LYS A 447 -6.53 42.99 -40.11
N THR A 448 -5.94 43.15 -38.92
CA THR A 448 -6.16 44.20 -37.88
C THR A 448 -7.55 44.36 -37.24
N GLU A 449 -7.63 44.27 -35.90
CA GLU A 449 -7.85 45.42 -34.97
C GLU A 449 -8.21 44.93 -33.53
N PRO A 450 -7.77 45.59 -32.44
CA PRO A 450 -8.06 45.18 -31.07
C PRO A 450 -9.18 46.02 -30.42
N GLN A 451 -10.07 45.37 -29.66
CA GLN A 451 -11.10 46.04 -28.85
C GLN A 451 -11.51 45.15 -27.64
N PRO A 452 -12.24 45.67 -26.63
CA PRO A 452 -11.70 46.38 -25.47
C PRO A 452 -12.04 45.71 -24.12
N ALA A 453 -11.43 46.22 -23.06
CA ALA A 453 -11.71 45.85 -21.67
C ALA A 453 -13.15 46.13 -21.25
N LEU A 454 -13.74 45.19 -20.48
CA LEU A 454 -15.03 45.35 -19.79
C LEU A 454 -14.84 45.46 -18.26
N PRO A 455 -15.72 46.21 -17.57
CA PRO A 455 -15.51 46.72 -16.22
C PRO A 455 -16.02 45.79 -15.12
N GLY A 456 -15.51 46.05 -13.91
CA GLY A 456 -15.68 45.26 -12.70
C GLY A 456 -17.10 45.17 -12.14
N GLU A 457 -17.32 44.03 -11.48
CA GLU A 457 -18.56 43.66 -10.81
C GLU A 457 -18.42 43.87 -9.30
N SER A 458 -19.41 44.57 -8.75
CA SER A 458 -19.44 45.11 -7.40
C SER A 458 -19.93 44.08 -6.39
N THR A 459 -19.25 44.02 -5.24
CA THR A 459 -19.62 43.22 -4.07
C THR A 459 -20.85 43.81 -3.37
N PRO A 460 -21.88 43.00 -2.98
CA PRO A 460 -22.95 43.50 -2.12
C PRO A 460 -22.60 43.30 -0.64
N THR A 461 -22.59 44.42 0.08
CA THR A 461 -22.47 44.58 1.53
C THR A 461 -23.70 44.00 2.26
N ILE A 462 -23.48 43.12 3.24
CA ILE A 462 -24.51 42.64 4.17
C ILE A 462 -24.50 43.56 5.41
N PRO A 463 -25.66 44.07 5.87
CA PRO A 463 -25.72 44.93 7.05
C PRO A 463 -25.76 44.13 8.36
N SER A 464 -24.81 44.44 9.24
CA SER A 464 -24.74 43.97 10.63
C SER A 464 -25.82 44.65 11.49
N THR A 465 -26.62 43.86 12.20
CA THR A 465 -27.52 44.34 13.25
C THR A 465 -26.99 43.91 14.63
N PRO A 466 -26.93 44.79 15.64
CA PRO A 466 -26.41 44.47 16.96
C PRO A 466 -27.52 43.94 17.89
N LEU A 467 -27.29 42.80 18.53
CA LEU A 467 -28.12 42.30 19.63
C LEU A 467 -27.38 42.52 20.96
N SER A 468 -27.97 43.35 21.81
CA SER A 468 -27.61 43.56 23.21
C SER A 468 -28.27 42.50 24.13
N PRO A 469 -27.76 42.32 25.36
CA PRO A 469 -27.99 41.12 26.16
C PRO A 469 -29.21 41.22 27.06
N ALA A 470 -29.97 40.12 27.18
CA ALA A 470 -30.96 39.95 28.23
C ALA A 470 -30.37 39.02 29.30
N GLY A 471 -30.26 39.54 30.52
CA GLY A 471 -29.87 38.78 31.69
C GLY A 471 -30.95 37.77 32.10
N SER A 472 -30.51 36.68 32.70
CA SER A 472 -31.39 35.89 33.57
C SER A 472 -30.59 35.34 34.74
N THR A 473 -31.18 35.58 35.90
CA THR A 473 -30.77 35.28 37.26
C THR A 473 -30.79 33.79 37.60
N THR A 474 -29.92 33.45 38.55
CA THR A 474 -29.72 32.24 39.37
C THR A 474 -31.01 31.53 39.85
N PRO A 475 -30.97 30.24 40.30
CA PRO A 475 -30.43 29.91 41.63
C PRO A 475 -29.64 28.59 41.77
N SER A 476 -28.70 28.59 42.73
CA SER A 476 -27.98 27.45 43.30
C SER A 476 -28.89 26.39 43.95
N PRO A 477 -28.40 25.14 44.07
CA PRO A 477 -28.81 24.21 45.13
C PRO A 477 -27.75 24.06 46.25
N PRO A 478 -28.16 23.51 47.42
CA PRO A 478 -27.55 23.73 48.75
C PRO A 478 -26.42 22.73 49.12
N PRO A 479 -25.71 22.95 50.25
CA PRO A 479 -24.50 22.20 50.61
C PRO A 479 -24.85 20.89 51.34
N HIS A 480 -24.18 19.80 50.95
CA HIS A 480 -24.17 18.58 51.74
C HIS A 480 -22.97 18.55 52.69
N ASN A 481 -23.31 18.40 53.96
CA ASN A 481 -22.47 18.34 55.13
C ASN A 481 -21.85 16.93 55.31
N ALA A 482 -20.79 16.92 56.10
CA ALA A 482 -19.83 15.85 56.38
C ALA A 482 -20.40 14.54 56.93
N SER A 483 -19.67 13.44 56.68
CA SER A 483 -19.46 12.38 57.66
C SER A 483 -18.09 11.72 57.47
N GLN A 484 -17.51 11.34 58.60
CA GLN A 484 -16.12 11.05 58.91
C GLN A 484 -15.64 9.66 58.46
N GLY A 485 -14.31 9.54 58.35
CA GLY A 485 -13.57 8.44 58.99
C GLY A 485 -12.97 7.37 58.08
N GLN A 486 -11.68 7.50 57.74
CA GLN A 486 -10.67 6.52 58.17
C GLN A 486 -9.26 7.03 57.85
N GLU A 487 -8.52 7.22 58.93
CA GLU A 487 -7.13 7.67 59.04
C GLU A 487 -6.22 6.44 58.89
N ALA A 488 -5.30 6.48 57.93
CA ALA A 488 -4.20 5.51 57.82
C ALA A 488 -2.89 6.24 58.12
N THR A 489 -2.48 6.13 59.38
CA THR A 489 -1.20 6.52 59.95
C THR A 489 -0.03 5.84 59.23
N SER A 490 0.88 6.65 58.68
CA SER A 490 2.22 6.25 58.25
C SER A 490 3.22 6.55 59.37
N GLU A 491 3.91 5.54 59.87
CA GLU A 491 5.07 5.69 60.77
C GLU A 491 6.42 5.54 60.02
N PRO A 492 7.51 6.08 60.58
CA PRO A 492 8.73 6.43 59.87
C PRO A 492 9.80 5.32 59.93
N ILE A 493 10.54 5.13 58.84
CA ILE A 493 11.73 4.25 58.83
C ILE A 493 12.98 5.06 59.16
N VAL A 494 13.67 4.53 60.16
CA VAL A 494 14.85 4.99 60.90
C VAL A 494 16.09 5.17 60.02
N GLN A 495 16.75 6.32 60.17
CA GLN A 495 18.16 6.53 59.80
C GLN A 495 19.09 5.92 60.84
N VAL A 496 20.12 5.20 60.39
CA VAL A 496 21.35 4.96 61.16
C VAL A 496 22.55 5.33 60.27
N PRO A 497 23.51 6.13 60.76
CA PRO A 497 24.66 6.59 59.99
C PRO A 497 25.86 5.64 60.14
N LEU A 498 26.73 5.55 59.14
CA LEU A 498 28.14 5.23 59.37
C LEU A 498 29.04 5.97 58.38
N ALA A 499 30.12 6.51 58.94
CA ALA A 499 31.02 7.49 58.38
C ALA A 499 32.28 6.88 57.76
N ALA A 500 33.01 7.75 57.02
CA ALA A 500 34.41 7.69 56.59
C ALA A 500 34.74 6.57 55.57
N GLY A 501 35.37 6.82 54.42
CA GLY A 501 36.28 7.88 54.02
C GLY A 501 37.57 7.20 53.53
N MET A 502 37.94 7.34 52.26
CA MET A 502 39.34 7.35 51.79
C MET A 502 39.42 7.62 50.28
N THR A 503 40.53 8.26 49.93
CA THR A 503 40.84 9.05 48.74
C THR A 503 41.70 8.29 47.71
N LEU A 504 41.59 8.74 46.44
CA LEU A 504 42.65 8.86 45.41
C LEU A 504 43.50 7.64 44.99
N GLY A 505 43.56 7.40 43.67
CA GLY A 505 44.74 6.80 43.02
C GLY A 505 44.46 5.95 41.78
N SER A 506 44.75 6.50 40.60
CA SER A 506 44.78 5.87 39.28
C SER A 506 45.68 4.62 39.19
N ILE A 507 45.39 3.67 38.29
CA ILE A 507 46.36 2.87 37.49
C ILE A 507 45.61 2.13 36.35
N LEU A 508 46.22 2.17 35.15
CA LEU A 508 45.87 1.43 33.93
C LEU A 508 46.12 -0.08 34.08
N GLY A 509 45.34 -0.92 33.40
CA GLY A 509 45.68 -2.34 33.24
C GLY A 509 44.62 -3.17 32.52
N THR A 510 44.84 -3.44 31.25
CA THR A 510 44.13 -4.42 30.43
C THR A 510 44.16 -5.83 31.02
N SER A 511 43.02 -6.52 31.06
CA SER A 511 42.99 -7.99 30.88
C SER A 511 41.62 -8.46 30.42
N SER A 512 41.65 -9.28 29.38
CA SER A 512 40.53 -9.98 28.77
C SER A 512 39.87 -10.94 29.75
N GLY A 513 38.53 -10.93 29.79
CA GLY A 513 37.73 -11.91 30.51
C GLY A 513 36.49 -12.29 29.70
N THR A 514 36.51 -13.50 29.14
CA THR A 514 35.35 -14.15 28.51
C THR A 514 34.28 -14.44 29.55
N LEU A 515 33.14 -13.76 29.47
CA LEU A 515 31.94 -14.09 30.25
C LEU A 515 31.00 -14.94 29.40
N ALA A 516 31.12 -16.25 29.59
CA ALA A 516 30.17 -17.24 29.10
C ALA A 516 28.87 -17.11 29.92
N GLY A 517 27.88 -16.42 29.36
CA GLY A 517 26.51 -16.41 29.87
C GLY A 517 25.78 -17.67 29.44
N ALA A 518 25.59 -18.60 30.38
CA ALA A 518 24.72 -19.75 30.22
C ALA A 518 23.25 -19.29 30.19
N GLY A 519 22.63 -19.32 29.02
CA GLY A 519 21.19 -19.13 28.85
C GLY A 519 20.75 -19.60 27.47
N GLY A 520 19.99 -20.70 27.40
CA GLY A 520 19.22 -21.04 26.20
C GLY A 520 19.26 -22.47 25.66
N LEU A 521 19.41 -23.51 26.48
CA LEU A 521 19.22 -24.91 26.01
C LEU A 521 17.76 -25.39 26.02
N THR A 522 16.81 -24.61 26.56
CA THR A 522 15.39 -25.01 26.60
C THR A 522 14.66 -24.84 25.26
N GLY A 523 15.16 -23.98 24.36
CA GLY A 523 14.54 -23.76 23.04
C GLY A 523 14.77 -24.91 22.05
N PHE A 524 15.96 -25.52 22.08
CA PHE A 524 16.32 -26.55 21.10
C PHE A 524 15.64 -27.90 21.39
N GLY A 525 15.41 -28.23 22.67
CA GLY A 525 14.67 -29.42 23.08
C GLY A 525 13.19 -29.39 22.65
N TRP A 526 12.54 -28.22 22.77
CA TRP A 526 11.15 -28.03 22.34
C TRP A 526 11.00 -28.14 20.81
N TRP A 527 11.99 -27.64 20.06
CA TRP A 527 12.02 -27.74 18.61
C TRP A 527 12.21 -29.19 18.11
N MET A 528 13.07 -30.00 18.77
CA MET A 528 13.21 -31.43 18.46
C MET A 528 11.96 -32.25 18.84
N PHE A 529 11.32 -31.96 19.98
CA PHE A 529 10.11 -32.67 20.43
C PHE A 529 8.94 -32.55 19.44
N LYS A 530 8.79 -31.38 18.79
CA LYS A 530 7.78 -31.15 17.74
C LYS A 530 8.04 -31.95 16.46
N ARG A 531 9.26 -32.43 16.23
CA ARG A 531 9.66 -33.14 15.00
C ARG A 531 9.64 -34.67 15.13
N SER A 532 9.62 -35.21 16.36
CA SER A 532 9.63 -36.66 16.60
C SER A 532 8.24 -37.33 16.62
N ARG A 533 7.15 -36.56 16.70
CA ARG A 533 5.79 -37.09 16.55
C ARG A 533 5.34 -37.01 15.09
N GLY A 534 5.79 -38.00 14.32
CA GLY A 534 5.43 -38.20 12.92
C GLY A 534 3.93 -38.40 12.69
N ASP A 535 3.53 -38.10 11.46
CA ASP A 535 2.20 -38.25 10.86
C ASP A 535 1.55 -39.62 11.15
N PRO A 536 0.31 -39.66 11.68
CA PRO A 536 -0.42 -40.90 11.89
C PRO A 536 -1.25 -41.26 10.65
N TRP A 537 -0.59 -41.65 9.56
CA TRP A 537 -1.27 -42.23 8.40
C TRP A 537 -0.50 -43.42 7.82
N VAL A 538 -0.59 -44.56 8.50
CA VAL A 538 -0.36 -45.87 7.88
C VAL A 538 -1.46 -46.81 8.35
N ARG A 539 -2.33 -47.22 7.41
CA ARG A 539 -3.30 -48.30 7.61
C ARG A 539 -2.58 -49.64 7.52
N GLN A 540 -2.86 -50.54 8.46
CA GLN A 540 -2.56 -51.96 8.33
C GLN A 540 -3.40 -52.57 7.19
N ILE A 541 -2.76 -53.46 6.42
CA ILE A 541 -3.40 -54.51 5.62
C ILE A 541 -3.03 -55.82 6.30
#